data_AF-A0A8C6MS11-F1
#
_entry.id   AF-A0A8C6MS11-F1
#
_cell.length_a   1.000
_cell.length_b   1.000
_cell.length_c   1.000
_cell.angle_alpha   90.00
_cell.angle_beta   90.00
_cell.angle_gamma   90.00
#
_symmetry.space_group_name_H-M   'P 1'
#
loop_
_entity.id
_entity.type
_entity.pdbx_description
1 polymer ?
#
loop_
_entity_poly.entity_id
_entity_poly.type
_entity_poly.pdbx_seq_one_letter_code
_entity_poly.pdbx_strand_id
1 'polypeptide(L)'
;MEFVKCLGHSEEFYNLLRFRMGGRQNFIPKMDQDAFSSSLKTCYKYLNQTSRSFATVIQALDGDIRHAICVFYLVLRALDTVEDDMSISVEKKIPLLCNFHTFLYDPEWRFTESKEKDRQVLEDFPTISLEDPRSLCQEDT
;
A
#
# COMPACT_ATOMS: atom_id res chain seq x y z
N MET A 1 -15.92 -6.99 23.67
CA MET A 1 -15.37 -6.99 25.04
C MET A 1 -13.86 -7.21 25.00
N GLU A 2 -13.11 -6.28 24.38
CA GLU A 2 -11.63 -6.40 24.23
C GLU A 2 -10.89 -5.32 25.05
N PHE A 3 -11.54 -4.16 25.28
CA PHE A 3 -10.96 -3.04 26.04
C PHE A 3 -10.66 -3.35 27.51
N VAL A 4 -11.38 -4.30 28.11
CA VAL A 4 -11.27 -4.58 29.56
C VAL A 4 -10.07 -5.48 29.89
N LYS A 5 -9.55 -6.25 28.91
CA LYS A 5 -8.34 -7.06 29.09
C LYS A 5 -7.05 -6.26 28.94
N CYS A 6 -7.06 -5.14 28.21
CA CYS A 6 -5.90 -4.26 28.06
C CYS A 6 -5.55 -3.45 29.31
N LEU A 7 -6.42 -3.42 30.33
CA LEU A 7 -6.13 -2.73 31.61
C LEU A 7 -5.07 -3.45 32.47
N GLY A 8 -4.74 -4.71 32.17
CA GLY A 8 -3.70 -5.47 32.88
C GLY A 8 -2.26 -5.15 32.45
N HIS A 9 -2.08 -4.51 31.29
CA HIS A 9 -0.78 -4.06 30.77
C HIS A 9 -0.85 -2.55 30.51
N SER A 10 -0.65 -1.77 31.56
CA SER A 10 -0.66 -0.31 31.50
C SER A 10 0.34 0.26 30.49
N GLU A 11 1.47 -0.42 30.26
CA GLU A 11 2.44 -0.06 29.22
C GLU A 11 1.89 -0.23 27.80
N GLU A 12 1.21 -1.33 27.49
CA GLU A 12 0.66 -1.56 26.15
C GLU A 12 -0.45 -0.56 25.84
N PHE A 13 -1.33 -0.30 26.81
CA PHE A 13 -2.37 0.71 26.68
C PHE A 13 -1.79 2.11 26.53
N TYR A 14 -0.77 2.47 27.33
CA TYR A 14 -0.07 3.74 27.20
C TYR A 14 0.65 3.87 25.86
N ASN A 15 1.27 2.81 25.36
CA ASN A 15 1.92 2.79 24.05
C ASN A 15 0.90 2.92 22.92
N LEU A 16 -0.27 2.26 23.03
CA LEU A 16 -1.37 2.43 22.07
C LEU A 16 -1.93 3.86 22.08
N LEU A 17 -2.11 4.42 23.28
CA LEU A 17 -2.61 5.77 23.48
C LEU A 17 -1.60 6.81 22.97
N ARG A 18 -0.31 6.62 23.27
CA ARG A 18 0.81 7.43 22.77
C ARG A 18 0.92 7.36 21.25
N PHE A 19 0.77 6.18 20.66
CA PHE A 19 0.75 6.00 19.20
C PHE A 19 -0.44 6.73 18.57
N ARG A 20 -1.62 6.62 19.18
CA ARG A 20 -2.85 7.30 18.72
C ARG A 20 -2.83 8.82 18.91
N MET A 21 -2.17 9.34 19.94
CA MET A 21 -2.18 10.77 20.32
C MET A 21 -0.99 11.60 19.80
N GLY A 22 -0.05 11.03 19.03
CA GLY A 22 1.02 11.82 18.39
C GLY A 22 2.44 11.27 18.49
N GLY A 23 2.63 10.07 19.02
CA GLY A 23 3.93 9.37 19.03
C GLY A 23 4.46 8.97 17.63
N ARG A 24 3.70 9.25 16.56
CA ARG A 24 4.08 8.99 15.16
C ARG A 24 5.40 9.66 14.76
N GLN A 25 5.72 10.83 15.31
CA GLN A 25 6.87 11.62 14.87
C GLN A 25 8.24 11.05 15.31
N ASN A 26 8.29 10.23 16.36
CA ASN A 26 9.56 9.81 16.96
C ASN A 26 10.13 8.50 16.40
N PHE A 27 9.32 7.70 15.70
CA PHE A 27 9.72 6.40 15.14
C PHE A 27 9.78 6.37 13.61
N ILE A 28 9.24 7.38 12.94
CA ILE A 28 9.29 7.48 11.48
C ILE A 28 10.51 8.33 11.14
N PRO A 29 11.55 7.76 10.48
CA PRO A 29 12.66 8.54 9.96
C PRO A 29 12.09 9.67 9.09
N LYS A 30 12.59 10.90 9.26
CA LYS A 30 12.18 12.03 8.41
C LYS A 30 12.42 11.64 6.95
N MET A 31 11.34 11.42 6.22
CA MET A 31 11.36 11.16 4.79
C MET A 31 11.65 12.48 4.08
N ASP A 32 12.76 12.55 3.36
CA ASP A 32 12.99 13.65 2.43
C ASP A 32 12.12 13.43 1.20
N GLN A 33 10.88 13.93 1.27
CA GLN A 33 9.93 13.76 0.19
C GLN A 33 10.37 14.47 -1.08
N ASP A 34 11.27 15.45 -1.00
CA ASP A 34 11.68 16.22 -2.18
C ASP A 34 12.58 15.41 -3.12
N ALA A 35 13.22 14.33 -2.63
CA ALA A 35 14.04 13.42 -3.43
C ALA A 35 13.22 12.40 -4.24
N PHE A 36 11.92 12.20 -3.96
CA PHE A 36 11.13 11.16 -4.62
C PHE A 36 10.54 11.58 -5.96
N SER A 37 10.44 10.60 -6.87
CA SER A 37 9.66 10.70 -8.10
C SER A 37 8.19 11.05 -7.81
N SER A 38 7.51 11.68 -8.77
CA SER A 38 6.08 12.02 -8.63
C SER A 38 5.19 10.78 -8.46
N SER A 39 5.57 9.67 -9.11
CA SER A 39 4.91 8.37 -9.03
C SER A 39 5.04 7.74 -7.65
N LEU A 40 6.25 7.76 -7.07
CA LEU A 40 6.50 7.21 -5.73
C LEU A 40 5.76 8.01 -4.63
N LYS A 41 5.70 9.34 -4.75
CA LYS A 41 4.86 10.19 -3.87
C LYS A 41 3.39 9.76 -3.93
N THR A 42 2.91 9.45 -5.13
CA THR A 42 1.54 8.99 -5.36
C THR A 42 1.31 7.61 -4.76
N CYS A 43 2.28 6.70 -4.88
CA CYS A 43 2.23 5.39 -4.21
C CYS A 43 2.10 5.53 -2.69
N TYR A 44 2.92 6.37 -2.05
CA TYR A 44 2.79 6.61 -0.60
C TYR A 44 1.44 7.24 -0.21
N LYS A 45 0.86 8.09 -1.07
CA LYS A 45 -0.49 8.61 -0.86
C LYS A 45 -1.53 7.47 -0.88
N TYR A 46 -1.47 6.58 -1.86
CA TYR A 46 -2.36 5.41 -1.94
C TYR A 46 -2.16 4.45 -0.79
N LEU A 47 -0.93 4.23 -0.34
CA LEU A 47 -0.63 3.40 0.82
C LEU A 47 -1.34 3.94 2.08
N ASN A 48 -1.25 5.24 2.33
CA ASN A 48 -1.91 5.88 3.48
C ASN A 48 -3.45 5.87 3.38
N GLN A 49 -4.01 5.88 2.16
CA GLN A 49 -5.45 5.84 1.92
C GLN A 49 -6.05 4.42 2.10
N THR A 50 -5.30 3.41 1.67
CA THR A 50 -5.75 2.01 1.66
C THR A 50 -5.49 1.31 3.00
N SER A 51 -4.46 1.69 3.76
CA SER A 51 -4.27 1.17 5.13
C SER A 51 -3.53 2.12 6.06
N ARG A 52 -4.22 2.60 7.11
CA ARG A 52 -3.64 3.56 8.07
C ARG A 52 -2.58 2.94 8.98
N SER A 53 -2.83 1.73 9.48
CA SER A 53 -1.93 1.04 10.41
C SER A 53 -0.71 0.50 9.68
N PHE A 54 -0.94 -0.21 8.57
CA PHE A 54 0.14 -0.83 7.81
C PHE A 54 1.03 0.21 7.12
N ALA A 55 0.48 1.32 6.63
CA ALA A 55 1.27 2.41 6.10
C ALA A 55 2.29 2.94 7.10
N THR A 56 1.94 2.97 8.39
CA THR A 56 2.85 3.45 9.44
C THR A 56 3.99 2.45 9.66
N VAL A 57 3.69 1.14 9.61
CA VAL A 57 4.70 0.08 9.73
C VAL A 57 5.66 0.12 8.53
N ILE A 58 5.14 0.24 7.31
CA ILE A 58 5.95 0.33 6.11
C ILE A 58 6.85 1.58 6.17
N GLN A 59 6.30 2.74 6.52
CA GLN A 59 7.08 3.99 6.62
C GLN A 59 8.16 3.97 7.72
N ALA A 60 8.10 3.02 8.66
CA ALA A 60 9.12 2.83 9.68
C ALA A 60 10.28 1.91 9.23
N LEU A 61 10.18 1.26 8.06
CA LEU A 61 11.25 0.41 7.52
C LEU A 61 12.38 1.26 6.93
N ASP A 62 13.62 0.79 6.97
CA ASP A 62 14.78 1.58 6.52
C ASP A 62 15.12 1.39 5.04
N GLY A 63 15.59 2.46 4.39
CA GLY A 63 16.18 2.41 3.04
C GLY A 63 15.23 1.87 1.95
N ASP A 64 15.81 1.22 0.96
CA ASP A 64 15.13 0.81 -0.28
C ASP A 64 14.07 -0.27 -0.08
N ILE A 65 14.18 -1.04 1.01
CA ILE A 65 13.19 -2.08 1.36
C ILE A 65 11.81 -1.47 1.59
N ARG A 66 11.76 -0.21 2.05
CA ARG A 66 10.53 0.53 2.27
C ARG A 66 9.77 0.73 0.96
N HIS A 67 10.47 1.11 -0.09
CA HIS A 67 9.90 1.39 -1.40
C HIS A 67 9.39 0.10 -2.04
N ALA A 68 10.21 -0.96 -2.01
CA ALA A 68 9.82 -2.28 -2.50
C ALA A 68 8.56 -2.82 -1.81
N ILE A 69 8.47 -2.69 -0.48
CA ILE A 69 7.31 -3.16 0.29
C ILE A 69 6.08 -2.28 0.04
N CYS A 70 6.25 -0.96 -0.13
CA CYS A 70 5.18 -0.03 -0.48
C CYS A 70 4.49 -0.45 -1.79
N VAL A 71 5.27 -0.65 -2.85
CA VAL A 71 4.75 -1.05 -4.16
C VAL A 71 4.15 -2.45 -4.11
N PHE A 72 4.85 -3.41 -3.50
CA PHE A 72 4.34 -4.77 -3.33
C PHE A 72 2.97 -4.80 -2.63
N TYR A 73 2.81 -4.01 -1.57
CA TYR A 73 1.53 -3.89 -0.88
C TYR A 73 0.42 -3.33 -1.78
N LEU A 74 0.71 -2.30 -2.59
CA LEU A 74 -0.28 -1.70 -3.48
C LEU A 74 -0.70 -2.65 -4.62
N VAL A 75 0.23 -3.43 -5.14
CA VAL A 75 -0.05 -4.49 -6.13
C VAL A 75 -1.01 -5.53 -5.54
N LEU A 76 -0.74 -6.02 -4.33
CA LEU A 76 -1.63 -6.95 -3.65
C LEU A 76 -2.98 -6.31 -3.33
N ARG A 77 -3.00 -5.05 -2.90
CA ARG A 77 -4.24 -4.31 -2.65
C ARG A 77 -5.11 -4.20 -3.90
N ALA A 78 -4.49 -3.98 -5.06
CA ALA A 78 -5.20 -3.95 -6.34
C ALA A 78 -5.76 -5.34 -6.70
N LEU A 79 -5.00 -6.41 -6.48
CA LEU A 79 -5.47 -7.79 -6.66
C LEU A 79 -6.67 -8.11 -5.75
N ASP A 80 -6.56 -7.83 -4.45
CA ASP A 80 -7.64 -7.99 -3.46
C ASP A 80 -8.89 -7.21 -3.90
N THR A 81 -8.71 -5.99 -4.44
CA THR A 81 -9.83 -5.17 -4.91
C THR A 81 -10.60 -5.84 -6.06
N VAL A 82 -9.91 -6.56 -6.96
CA VAL A 82 -10.58 -7.34 -8.02
C VAL A 82 -11.25 -8.59 -7.46
N GLU A 83 -10.61 -9.26 -6.50
CA GLU A 83 -11.14 -10.45 -5.84
C GLU A 83 -12.43 -10.13 -5.06
N ASP A 84 -12.40 -9.09 -4.24
CA ASP A 84 -13.49 -8.67 -3.34
C ASP A 84 -14.68 -8.05 -4.08
N ASP A 85 -14.49 -7.47 -5.27
CA ASP A 85 -15.55 -6.76 -5.99
C ASP A 85 -16.64 -7.73 -6.51
N MET A 86 -17.77 -7.77 -5.82
CA MET A 86 -18.92 -8.61 -6.17
C MET A 86 -19.71 -8.11 -7.38
N SER A 87 -19.39 -6.93 -7.93
CA SER A 87 -20.04 -6.39 -9.13
C SER A 87 -19.41 -6.88 -10.44
N ILE A 88 -18.18 -7.42 -10.39
CA ILE A 88 -17.49 -8.02 -11.54
C ILE A 88 -17.99 -9.46 -11.72
N SER A 89 -18.45 -9.80 -12.93
CA SER A 89 -18.87 -11.18 -13.24
C SER A 89 -17.71 -12.16 -13.12
N VAL A 90 -18.00 -13.39 -12.70
CA VAL A 90 -16.99 -14.44 -12.55
C VAL A 90 -16.22 -14.69 -13.86
N GLU A 91 -16.91 -14.62 -15.01
CA GLU A 91 -16.32 -14.77 -16.35
C GLU A 91 -15.25 -13.72 -16.66
N LYS A 92 -15.40 -12.49 -16.16
CA LYS A 92 -14.37 -11.44 -16.26
C LYS A 92 -13.32 -11.56 -15.15
N LYS A 93 -13.73 -11.92 -13.94
CA LYS A 93 -12.86 -11.97 -12.76
C LYS A 93 -11.78 -13.03 -12.88
N ILE A 94 -12.12 -14.23 -13.34
CA ILE A 94 -11.15 -15.34 -13.50
C ILE A 94 -9.94 -14.92 -14.37
N PRO A 95 -10.12 -14.45 -15.62
CA PRO A 95 -8.98 -14.06 -16.45
C PRO A 95 -8.23 -12.85 -15.90
N LEU A 96 -8.89 -11.92 -15.20
CA LEU A 96 -8.21 -10.80 -14.53
C LEU A 96 -7.27 -11.30 -13.42
N LEU A 97 -7.74 -12.18 -12.54
CA LEU A 97 -6.94 -12.72 -11.43
C LEU A 97 -5.80 -13.62 -11.95
N CYS A 98 -6.07 -14.51 -12.91
CA CYS A 98 -5.04 -15.39 -13.47
C CYS A 98 -3.92 -14.62 -14.19
N ASN A 99 -4.27 -13.55 -14.91
CA ASN A 99 -3.30 -12.77 -15.69
C ASN A 99 -2.79 -11.55 -14.94
N PHE A 100 -3.16 -11.33 -13.68
CA PHE A 100 -2.84 -10.09 -12.95
C PHE A 100 -1.33 -9.79 -12.92
N HIS A 101 -0.52 -10.81 -12.69
CA HIS A 101 0.94 -10.73 -12.71
C HIS A 101 1.52 -10.23 -14.05
N THR A 102 0.83 -10.42 -15.18
CA THR A 102 1.26 -9.93 -16.49
C THR A 102 1.04 -8.42 -16.63
N PHE A 103 0.05 -7.86 -15.94
CA PHE A 103 -0.29 -6.44 -15.99
C PHE A 103 0.77 -5.57 -15.31
N LEU A 104 1.60 -6.14 -14.44
CA LEU A 104 2.78 -5.47 -13.89
C LEU A 104 3.77 -5.03 -14.97
N TYR A 105 3.72 -5.65 -16.15
CA TYR A 105 4.60 -5.38 -17.28
C TYR A 105 3.93 -4.53 -18.37
N ASP A 106 2.65 -4.21 -18.20
CA ASP A 106 1.88 -3.40 -19.14
C ASP A 106 1.72 -1.99 -18.55
N PRO A 107 2.48 -0.99 -19.06
CA PRO A 107 2.50 0.35 -18.49
C PRO A 107 1.17 1.09 -18.68
N GLU A 108 0.29 0.65 -19.57
CA GLU A 108 -0.98 1.31 -19.85
C GLU A 108 -2.17 0.59 -19.19
N TRP A 109 -1.92 -0.54 -18.52
CA TRP A 109 -2.98 -1.34 -17.95
C TRP A 109 -3.64 -0.62 -16.77
N ARG A 110 -4.96 -0.53 -16.82
CA ARG A 110 -5.80 0.03 -15.76
C ARG A 110 -7.19 -0.61 -15.81
N PHE A 111 -7.88 -0.60 -14.68
CA PHE A 111 -9.22 -1.16 -14.57
C PHE A 111 -10.18 -0.17 -13.90
N THR A 112 -11.20 0.27 -14.65
CA THR A 112 -12.14 1.34 -14.25
C THR A 112 -13.55 0.83 -13.95
N GLU A 113 -13.81 -0.47 -14.09
CA GLU A 113 -15.15 -1.04 -13.87
C GLU A 113 -15.42 -1.37 -12.38
N SER A 114 -14.41 -1.25 -11.50
CA SER A 114 -14.55 -1.60 -10.09
C SER A 114 -15.40 -0.58 -9.32
N LYS A 115 -16.23 -1.07 -8.39
CA LYS A 115 -17.05 -0.25 -7.49
C LYS A 115 -16.52 -0.22 -6.05
N GLU A 116 -15.42 -0.90 -5.79
CA GLU A 116 -14.83 -0.99 -4.47
C GLU A 116 -14.30 0.35 -3.94
N LYS A 117 -14.13 0.41 -2.63
CA LYS A 117 -13.62 1.61 -1.94
C LYS A 117 -12.23 2.00 -2.44
N ASP A 118 -11.37 1.00 -2.64
CA ASP A 118 -9.96 1.21 -2.96
C ASP A 118 -9.70 1.16 -4.48
N ARG A 119 -10.74 1.22 -5.34
CA ARG A 119 -10.65 1.15 -6.81
C ARG A 119 -9.63 2.10 -7.46
N GLN A 120 -9.26 3.18 -6.77
CA GLN A 120 -8.24 4.12 -7.25
C GLN A 120 -6.90 3.41 -7.57
N VAL A 121 -6.54 2.36 -6.84
CA VAL A 121 -5.30 1.60 -7.11
C VAL A 121 -5.39 0.77 -8.40
N LEU A 122 -6.59 0.49 -8.89
CA LEU A 122 -6.84 -0.17 -10.17
C LEU A 122 -6.94 0.84 -11.32
N GLU A 123 -7.54 2.00 -11.07
CA GLU A 123 -7.69 3.08 -12.06
C GLU A 123 -6.35 3.73 -12.41
N ASP A 124 -5.47 3.90 -11.42
CA ASP A 124 -4.12 4.46 -11.55
C ASP A 124 -3.03 3.39 -11.35
N PHE A 125 -3.32 2.14 -11.74
CA PHE A 125 -2.33 1.06 -11.73
C PHE A 125 -1.06 1.35 -12.55
N PRO A 126 -1.09 2.10 -13.67
CA PRO A 126 0.12 2.51 -14.40
C PRO A 126 1.18 3.15 -13.50
N THR A 127 0.76 4.07 -12.63
CA THR A 127 1.64 4.76 -11.69
C THR A 127 2.29 3.80 -10.69
N ILE A 128 1.59 2.74 -10.29
CA ILE A 128 2.10 1.71 -9.37
C ILE A 128 3.06 0.76 -10.10
N SER A 129 2.71 0.34 -11.31
CA SER A 129 3.53 -0.57 -12.13
C SER A 129 4.85 0.06 -12.61
N LEU A 130 4.89 1.38 -12.74
CA LEU A 130 6.09 2.13 -13.14
C LEU A 130 7.21 2.04 -12.10
N GLU A 131 6.86 1.92 -10.82
CA GLU A 131 7.78 1.80 -9.69
C GLU A 131 8.06 0.33 -9.34
N ASP A 132 8.11 -0.56 -10.35
CA ASP A 132 8.39 -1.99 -10.15
C ASP A 132 9.61 -2.18 -9.22
N PRO A 133 9.51 -2.97 -8.14
CA PRO A 133 10.63 -3.24 -7.24
C PRO A 133 11.94 -3.66 -7.92
N ARG A 134 11.90 -4.18 -9.16
CA ARG A 134 13.11 -4.48 -9.95
C ARG A 134 13.83 -3.24 -10.49
N SER A 135 13.12 -2.16 -10.85
CA SER A 135 13.75 -0.91 -11.28
C SER A 135 14.36 -0.17 -10.08
N LEU A 136 13.75 -0.28 -8.90
CA LEU A 136 14.24 0.31 -7.66
C LEU A 136 15.57 -0.29 -7.16
N CYS A 137 15.90 -1.53 -7.54
CA CYS A 137 17.19 -2.17 -7.18
C CYS A 137 18.34 -1.84 -8.15
N GLN A 138 18.13 -1.01 -9.17
CA GLN A 138 19.12 -0.77 -10.25
C GLN A 138 19.80 0.61 -10.20
N GLU A 139 19.49 1.49 -9.23
CA GLU A 139 20.09 2.84 -9.19
C GLU A 139 21.51 2.91 -8.56
N ASP A 140 22.08 1.79 -8.10
CA ASP A 140 23.47 1.74 -7.63
C ASP A 140 24.45 1.31 -8.75
N THR A 141 24.80 2.20 -9.67
CA THR A 141 26.04 2.09 -10.50
C THR A 141 26.59 3.46 -10.86
#